data_AF-A0A956JVX4-F1
#
_entry.id   AF-A0A956JVX4-F1
#
_cell.length_a   1.000
_cell.length_b   1.000
_cell.length_c   1.000
_cell.angle_alpha   90.00
_cell.angle_beta   90.00
_cell.angle_gamma   90.00
#
_symmetry.space_group_name_H-M   'P 1'
#
loop_
_entity.id
_entity.type
_entity.pdbx_description
1 polymer ?
#
loop_
_entity_poly.entity_id
_entity_poly.type
_entity_poly.pdbx_seq_one_letter_code
_entity_poly.pdbx_strand_id
1 'polypeptide(L)'
;MRKHRVLFGLLLLGLVARPTAPTVAAVFVRASARVGRSISAALPARLDGARLLAALQRLPSRPFISHVARVPLTLRGPDGAALTRRLHPQGMSLDARQQRIYLTAVELRGVLGIGGGRALLFELDFRGRQLRAVQLSREGDVFHPGGIDHDAATGQLVTPIAAYYPGGTAQLVAITPATLKSQRLHRVADHLGFTVALGAGRYLAGSWDSTSLYVLGAGHAQPLCELANPTPGGTAHQDGQALVPGVAVLGGYSPTWPRTFSGLDIVRVRAGSCTLDVLRSLRWSISSSLLSAQGRSPLENATFLWAGPRGAVYLLSAADDQHSTAAGGAALDLYRLEAR
;
A
#
# COMPACT_ATOMS: atom_id res chain seq x y z
N MET A 1 -29.97 -23.91 -24.00
CA MET A 1 -29.47 -22.96 -25.04
C MET A 1 -30.44 -21.78 -25.15
N ARG A 2 -30.12 -20.64 -24.52
CA ARG A 2 -30.83 -19.37 -24.71
C ARG A 2 -29.80 -18.29 -24.96
N LYS A 3 -29.82 -17.72 -26.17
CA LYS A 3 -28.97 -16.60 -26.60
C LYS A 3 -29.67 -15.31 -26.16
N HIS A 4 -29.07 -14.55 -25.25
CA HIS A 4 -29.46 -13.15 -25.02
C HIS A 4 -28.53 -12.25 -25.84
N ARG A 5 -29.13 -11.54 -26.80
CA ARG A 5 -28.52 -10.43 -27.54
C ARG A 5 -28.48 -9.21 -26.62
N VAL A 6 -27.30 -8.64 -26.42
CA VAL A 6 -27.13 -7.32 -25.80
C VAL A 6 -27.20 -6.27 -26.91
N LEU A 7 -28.15 -5.36 -26.79
CA LEU A 7 -28.37 -4.24 -27.71
C LEU A 7 -27.48 -3.06 -27.26
N PHE A 8 -26.61 -2.58 -28.16
CA PHE A 8 -25.86 -1.33 -27.97
C PHE A 8 -26.78 -0.14 -28.23
N GLY A 9 -27.12 0.62 -27.20
CA GLY A 9 -27.81 1.91 -27.31
C GLY A 9 -26.80 3.06 -27.38
N LEU A 10 -26.68 3.70 -28.54
CA LEU A 10 -26.07 5.03 -28.68
C LEU A 10 -26.93 6.05 -27.91
N LEU A 11 -26.35 6.76 -26.94
CA LEU A 11 -26.97 7.92 -26.32
C LEU A 11 -26.40 9.19 -26.97
N LEU A 12 -27.27 9.97 -27.63
CA LEU A 12 -26.98 11.30 -28.15
C LEU A 12 -26.68 12.29 -27.01
N LEU A 13 -25.58 13.03 -27.16
CA LEU A 13 -25.23 14.18 -26.31
C LEU A 13 -26.16 15.36 -26.61
N GLY A 14 -27.04 15.67 -25.66
CA GLY A 14 -27.71 16.97 -25.56
C GLY A 14 -26.82 17.96 -24.80
N LEU A 15 -26.48 19.08 -25.44
CA LEU A 15 -25.85 20.24 -24.78
C LEU A 15 -26.83 20.82 -23.74
N VAL A 16 -26.51 20.66 -22.46
CA VAL A 16 -27.12 21.42 -21.37
C VAL A 16 -26.07 22.39 -20.83
N ALA A 17 -26.43 23.67 -20.80
CA ALA A 17 -25.60 24.77 -20.33
C ALA A 17 -25.10 24.54 -18.89
N ARG A 18 -23.81 24.76 -18.67
CA ARG A 18 -23.15 24.63 -17.37
C ARG A 18 -23.58 25.76 -16.43
N PRO A 19 -24.00 25.50 -15.17
CA PRO A 19 -24.06 26.53 -14.17
C PRO A 19 -22.63 26.94 -13.77
N THR A 20 -22.42 28.25 -13.63
CA THR A 20 -21.18 28.87 -13.18
C THR A 20 -20.88 28.44 -11.74
N ALA A 21 -19.77 27.71 -11.55
CA ALA A 21 -19.30 27.33 -10.22
C ALA A 21 -18.76 28.56 -9.47
N PRO A 22 -19.03 28.70 -8.16
CA PRO A 22 -18.44 29.76 -7.36
C PRO A 22 -16.94 29.54 -7.22
N THR A 23 -16.18 30.61 -7.44
CA THR A 23 -14.72 30.66 -7.35
C THR A 23 -14.30 30.50 -5.88
N VAL A 24 -14.08 29.27 -5.43
CA VAL A 24 -13.43 29.02 -4.13
C VAL A 24 -11.95 29.35 -4.31
N ALA A 25 -11.52 30.49 -3.77
CA ALA A 25 -10.11 30.85 -3.68
C ALA A 25 -9.38 29.75 -2.88
N ALA A 26 -8.61 28.92 -3.57
CA ALA A 26 -7.73 27.95 -2.94
C ALA A 26 -6.63 28.71 -2.21
N VAL A 27 -6.73 28.80 -0.88
CA VAL A 27 -5.63 29.24 -0.02
C VAL A 27 -4.56 28.16 -0.08
N PHE A 28 -3.60 28.31 -0.99
CA PHE A 28 -2.38 27.52 -1.00
C PHE A 28 -1.54 27.91 0.21
N VAL A 29 -1.68 27.16 1.30
CA VAL A 29 -0.64 27.14 2.33
C VAL A 29 0.58 26.50 1.68
N ARG A 30 1.56 27.32 1.27
CA ARG A 30 2.90 26.84 0.90
C ARG A 30 3.55 26.28 2.16
N ALA A 31 3.27 25.02 2.47
CA ALA A 31 4.13 24.24 3.36
C ALA A 31 5.50 24.22 2.69
N SER A 32 6.47 24.90 3.31
CA SER A 32 7.84 24.95 2.82
C SER A 32 8.48 23.58 3.07
N ALA A 33 8.21 22.61 2.18
CA ALA A 33 8.87 21.33 2.21
C ALA A 33 10.38 21.58 2.02
N ARG A 34 11.17 21.41 3.07
CA ARG A 34 12.62 21.28 2.89
C ARG A 34 12.81 20.01 2.07
N VAL A 35 13.40 20.13 0.87
CA VAL A 35 13.85 18.97 0.11
C VAL A 35 15.02 18.36 0.88
N GLY A 36 14.69 17.54 1.87
CA GLY A 36 15.67 16.76 2.63
C GLY A 36 16.24 15.69 1.71
N ARG A 37 17.58 15.60 1.61
CA ARG A 37 18.26 14.62 0.76
C ARG A 37 18.17 13.17 1.27
N SER A 38 17.55 12.92 2.43
CA SER A 38 17.47 11.59 3.03
C SER A 38 16.42 11.52 4.14
N ILE A 39 15.77 10.38 4.27
CA ILE A 39 14.88 10.05 5.40
C ILE A 39 15.64 9.43 6.59
N SER A 40 16.94 9.12 6.43
CA SER A 40 17.75 8.40 7.44
C SER A 40 17.78 9.10 8.80
N ALA A 41 17.70 10.43 8.84
CA ALA A 41 17.74 11.19 10.10
C ALA A 41 16.51 10.93 11.01
N ALA A 42 15.40 10.45 10.44
CA ALA A 42 14.17 10.16 11.18
C ALA A 42 14.03 8.67 11.56
N LEU A 43 14.84 7.78 10.98
CA LEU A 43 14.70 6.35 11.15
C LEU A 43 15.43 5.86 12.41
N PRO A 44 14.78 5.04 13.25
CA PRO A 44 15.43 4.45 14.41
C PRO A 44 16.40 3.35 13.98
N ALA A 45 17.42 3.08 14.80
CA ALA A 45 18.36 1.98 14.56
C ALA A 45 17.68 0.58 14.57
N ARG A 46 16.52 0.47 15.23
CA ARG A 46 15.68 -0.73 15.26
C ARG A 46 14.22 -0.33 15.20
N LEU A 47 13.45 -1.11 14.45
CA LEU A 47 11.99 -1.03 14.45
C LEU A 47 11.45 -1.75 15.70
N ASP A 48 10.46 -1.14 16.33
CA ASP A 48 9.80 -1.67 17.52
C ASP A 48 8.30 -1.48 17.35
N GLY A 49 7.63 -2.57 16.97
CA GLY A 49 6.20 -2.53 16.68
C GLY A 49 5.33 -2.43 17.94
N ALA A 50 5.81 -2.85 19.11
CA ALA A 50 5.11 -2.62 20.37
C ALA A 50 5.12 -1.12 20.74
N ARG A 51 6.27 -0.46 20.55
CA ARG A 51 6.38 0.99 20.71
C ARG A 51 5.54 1.75 19.69
N LEU A 52 5.48 1.29 18.43
CA LEU A 52 4.61 1.86 17.41
C LEU A 52 3.13 1.69 17.77
N LEU A 53 2.70 0.50 18.21
CA LEU A 53 1.34 0.26 18.68
C LEU A 53 0.96 1.24 19.80
N ALA A 54 1.81 1.39 20.81
CA ALA A 54 1.58 2.31 21.91
C ALA A 54 1.56 3.79 21.47
N ALA A 55 2.33 4.17 20.45
CA ALA A 55 2.30 5.52 19.88
C ALA A 55 0.99 5.77 19.11
N LEU A 56 0.59 4.84 18.24
CA LEU A 56 -0.66 4.92 17.47
C LEU A 56 -1.90 4.96 18.39
N GLN A 57 -1.88 4.23 19.51
CA GLN A 57 -2.95 4.25 20.52
C GLN A 57 -3.04 5.56 21.31
N ARG A 58 -2.02 6.43 21.25
CA ARG A 58 -2.04 7.74 21.90
C ARG A 58 -2.43 8.88 20.96
N LEU A 59 -2.30 8.70 19.65
CA LEU A 59 -2.73 9.69 18.67
C LEU A 59 -4.25 9.90 18.72
N PRO A 60 -4.77 11.13 18.62
CA PRO A 60 -6.21 11.33 18.49
C PRO A 60 -6.73 10.63 17.22
N SER A 61 -8.04 10.35 17.15
CA SER A 61 -8.68 9.74 15.98
C SER A 61 -8.48 10.54 14.69
N ARG A 62 -8.16 11.83 14.81
CA ARG A 62 -7.74 12.73 13.74
C ARG A 62 -6.40 13.40 14.10
N PRO A 63 -5.25 12.72 13.87
CA PRO A 63 -3.95 13.29 14.20
C PRO A 63 -3.63 14.51 13.33
N PHE A 64 -2.77 15.38 13.83
CA PHE A 64 -2.12 16.37 12.97
C PHE A 64 -1.05 15.68 12.13
N ILE A 65 -1.03 15.98 10.84
CA ILE A 65 -0.10 15.37 9.88
C ILE A 65 0.70 16.50 9.24
N SER A 66 2.02 16.37 9.28
CA SER A 66 2.95 17.30 8.63
C SER A 66 3.87 16.56 7.67
N HIS A 67 4.09 17.13 6.48
CA HIS A 67 5.11 16.65 5.56
C HIS A 67 6.50 17.07 6.08
N VAL A 68 7.43 16.12 6.11
CA VAL A 68 8.77 16.28 6.68
C VAL A 68 9.82 16.36 5.57
N ALA A 69 9.75 15.45 4.61
CA ALA A 69 10.73 15.34 3.55
C ALA A 69 10.16 14.62 2.33
N ARG A 70 10.73 14.90 1.16
CA ARG A 70 10.49 14.17 -0.09
C ARG A 70 11.82 13.72 -0.68
N VAL A 71 11.89 12.46 -1.08
CA VAL A 71 13.03 11.87 -1.76
C VAL A 71 12.58 11.35 -3.13
N PRO A 72 12.98 11.98 -4.24
CA PRO A 72 12.65 11.49 -5.57
C PRO A 72 13.33 10.15 -5.85
N LEU A 73 12.63 9.23 -6.49
CA LEU A 73 13.15 7.93 -6.88
C LEU A 73 13.49 7.89 -8.37
N THR A 74 14.63 7.30 -8.68
CA THR A 74 15.00 6.93 -10.06
C THR A 74 15.03 5.42 -10.15
N LEU A 75 13.90 4.84 -10.54
CA LEU A 75 13.71 3.39 -10.59
C LEU A 75 13.98 2.86 -12.00
N ARG A 76 14.65 1.70 -12.06
CA ARG A 76 15.01 0.99 -13.29
C ARG A 76 14.61 -0.47 -13.18
N GLY A 77 14.20 -1.07 -14.29
CA GLY A 77 13.84 -2.48 -14.35
C GLY A 77 15.01 -3.41 -13.98
N PRO A 78 14.74 -4.71 -13.78
CA PRO A 78 15.78 -5.70 -13.48
C PRO A 78 16.88 -5.81 -14.54
N ASP A 79 16.56 -5.46 -15.78
CA ASP A 79 17.43 -5.36 -16.96
C ASP A 79 18.20 -4.02 -17.03
N GLY A 80 18.04 -3.12 -16.05
CA GLY A 80 18.62 -1.78 -16.03
C GLY A 80 17.89 -0.77 -16.93
N ALA A 81 16.87 -1.20 -17.68
CA ALA A 81 16.09 -0.35 -18.55
C ALA A 81 15.30 0.69 -17.74
N ALA A 82 15.06 1.85 -18.32
CA ALA A 82 14.13 2.81 -17.75
C ALA A 82 12.72 2.18 -17.73
N LEU A 83 11.99 2.38 -16.63
CA LEU A 83 10.60 1.94 -16.56
C LEU A 83 9.75 2.77 -17.52
N THR A 84 8.80 2.11 -18.16
CA THR A 84 7.75 2.78 -18.91
C THR A 84 6.89 3.62 -17.97
N ARG A 85 6.28 4.70 -18.48
CA ARG A 85 5.66 5.78 -17.68
C ARG A 85 4.37 5.37 -16.92
N ARG A 86 4.20 4.10 -16.52
CA ARG A 86 3.03 3.58 -15.78
C ARG A 86 3.46 2.64 -14.65
N LEU A 87 4.31 3.14 -13.76
CA LEU A 87 4.63 2.46 -12.51
C LEU A 87 3.60 2.81 -11.43
N HIS A 88 3.06 1.81 -10.75
CA HIS A 88 2.17 1.99 -9.62
C HIS A 88 2.76 1.23 -8.41
N PRO A 89 3.37 1.94 -7.44
CA PRO A 89 3.81 1.36 -6.17
C PRO A 89 2.63 0.75 -5.40
N GLN A 90 2.87 -0.33 -4.66
CA GLN A 90 1.80 -1.14 -4.05
C GLN A 90 2.03 -1.29 -2.55
N GLY A 91 3.17 -1.85 -2.17
CA GLY A 91 3.54 -2.13 -0.80
C GLY A 91 4.93 -1.65 -0.43
N MET A 92 5.13 -1.35 0.85
CA MET A 92 6.45 -1.00 1.40
C MET A 92 6.77 -1.76 2.69
N SER A 93 8.00 -2.29 2.76
CA SER A 93 8.56 -2.85 4.00
C SER A 93 9.98 -2.36 4.22
N LEU A 94 10.41 -2.24 5.49
CA LEU A 94 11.72 -1.70 5.86
C LEU A 94 12.52 -2.70 6.69
N ASP A 95 13.83 -2.75 6.42
CA ASP A 95 14.83 -3.32 7.33
C ASP A 95 15.72 -2.19 7.86
N ALA A 96 15.46 -1.75 9.09
CA ALA A 96 16.25 -0.71 9.73
C ALA A 96 17.69 -1.13 10.05
N ARG A 97 17.95 -2.43 10.26
CA ARG A 97 19.30 -2.91 10.58
C ARG A 97 20.20 -2.87 9.35
N GLN A 98 19.66 -3.26 8.20
CA GLN A 98 20.37 -3.22 6.93
C GLN A 98 20.22 -1.89 6.18
N GLN A 99 19.41 -0.97 6.70
CA GLN A 99 19.06 0.29 6.05
C GLN A 99 18.49 0.09 4.64
N ARG A 100 17.48 -0.79 4.54
CA ARG A 100 16.81 -1.15 3.29
C ARG A 100 15.34 -0.81 3.30
N ILE A 101 14.86 -0.35 2.15
CA ILE A 101 13.45 -0.26 1.81
C ILE A 101 13.20 -1.29 0.72
N TYR A 102 12.14 -2.06 0.89
CA TYR A 102 11.59 -2.96 -0.11
C TYR A 102 10.27 -2.35 -0.59
N LEU A 103 10.18 -2.14 -1.90
CA LEU A 103 9.03 -1.50 -2.53
C LEU A 103 8.49 -2.41 -3.63
N THR A 104 7.27 -2.90 -3.48
CA THR A 104 6.57 -3.59 -4.56
C THR A 104 5.91 -2.57 -5.48
N ALA A 105 5.90 -2.86 -6.78
CA ALA A 105 5.19 -2.05 -7.75
C ALA A 105 4.74 -2.89 -8.95
N VAL A 106 3.65 -2.49 -9.59
CA VAL A 106 3.30 -2.97 -10.91
C VAL A 106 3.78 -1.98 -11.96
N GLU A 107 4.49 -2.47 -12.97
CA GLU A 107 4.65 -1.73 -14.22
C GLU A 107 3.59 -2.23 -15.20
N LEU A 108 2.66 -1.36 -15.57
CA LEU A 108 1.62 -1.69 -16.55
C LEU A 108 2.15 -1.52 -17.97
N ARG A 109 1.98 -2.55 -18.79
CA ARG A 109 2.23 -2.51 -20.23
C ARG A 109 0.91 -2.35 -20.96
N GLY A 110 0.83 -1.35 -21.85
CA GLY A 110 -0.40 -1.03 -22.57
C GLY A 110 -1.37 -0.10 -21.81
N VAL A 111 -2.65 -0.13 -22.20
CA VAL A 111 -3.68 0.77 -21.65
C VAL A 111 -4.49 0.02 -20.60
N LEU A 112 -4.52 0.52 -19.35
CA LEU A 112 -5.25 -0.08 -18.22
C LEU A 112 -4.89 -1.56 -17.93
N GLY A 113 -3.65 -1.97 -18.22
CA GLY A 113 -3.19 -3.36 -18.05
C GLY A 113 -3.57 -4.31 -19.21
N ILE A 114 -4.29 -3.82 -20.23
CA ILE A 114 -4.51 -4.54 -21.48
C ILE A 114 -3.18 -4.56 -22.23
N GLY A 115 -2.53 -5.74 -22.28
CA GLY A 115 -1.15 -5.92 -22.74
C GLY A 115 -0.19 -6.47 -21.68
N GLY A 116 -0.69 -6.71 -20.46
CA GLY A 116 0.05 -7.33 -19.37
C GLY A 116 0.81 -6.33 -18.49
N GLY A 117 1.71 -6.84 -17.66
CA GLY A 117 2.55 -6.01 -16.82
C GLY A 117 3.66 -6.81 -16.15
N ARG A 118 4.48 -6.13 -15.35
CA ARG A 118 5.52 -6.76 -14.53
C ARG A 118 5.24 -6.51 -13.06
N ALA A 119 5.20 -7.58 -12.27
CA ALA A 119 5.30 -7.47 -10.82
C ALA A 119 6.77 -7.23 -10.47
N LEU A 120 7.07 -6.07 -9.91
CA LEU A 120 8.43 -5.65 -9.58
C LEU A 120 8.61 -5.53 -8.07
N LEU A 121 9.81 -5.87 -7.61
CA LEU A 121 10.31 -5.53 -6.28
C LEU A 121 11.59 -4.74 -6.44
N PHE A 122 11.62 -3.55 -5.82
CA PHE A 122 12.82 -2.73 -5.70
C PHE A 122 13.38 -2.84 -4.29
N GLU A 123 14.70 -2.94 -4.19
CA GLU A 123 15.43 -2.69 -2.94
C GLU A 123 16.13 -1.34 -3.06
N LEU A 124 15.88 -0.46 -2.10
CA LEU A 124 16.42 0.88 -2.04
C LEU A 124 17.20 1.07 -0.72
N ASP A 125 18.15 1.99 -0.72
CA ASP A 125 18.67 2.54 0.54
C ASP A 125 17.77 3.67 1.07
N PHE A 126 18.03 4.13 2.30
CA PHE A 126 17.29 5.23 2.94
C PHE A 126 17.57 6.64 2.34
N ARG A 127 18.33 6.71 1.25
CA ARG A 127 18.44 7.91 0.41
C ARG A 127 17.61 7.79 -0.87
N GLY A 128 16.82 6.73 -1.01
CA GLY A 128 16.01 6.45 -2.19
C GLY A 128 16.81 5.94 -3.39
N ARG A 129 18.08 5.57 -3.21
CA ARG A 129 18.88 5.01 -4.29
C ARG A 129 18.53 3.54 -4.48
N GLN A 130 18.18 3.17 -5.70
CA GLN A 130 17.96 1.77 -6.06
C GLN A 130 19.27 0.97 -5.96
N LEU A 131 19.20 -0.15 -5.24
CA LEU A 131 20.29 -1.11 -5.09
C LEU A 131 20.09 -2.31 -6.01
N ARG A 132 18.87 -2.85 -6.05
CA ARG A 132 18.48 -4.01 -6.85
C ARG A 132 17.02 -3.87 -7.31
N ALA A 133 16.69 -4.57 -8.38
CA ALA A 133 15.31 -4.76 -8.84
C ALA A 133 15.15 -6.20 -9.34
N VAL A 134 14.03 -6.84 -9.03
CA VAL A 134 13.66 -8.16 -9.54
C VAL A 134 12.22 -8.17 -10.04
N GLN A 135 11.94 -9.06 -10.99
CA GLN A 135 10.58 -9.37 -11.39
C GLN A 135 10.08 -10.56 -10.55
N LEU A 136 8.94 -10.39 -9.87
CA LEU A 136 8.40 -11.35 -8.91
C LEU A 136 7.55 -12.46 -9.57
N SER A 137 6.99 -12.19 -10.75
CA SER A 137 6.20 -13.15 -11.51
C SER A 137 6.74 -13.35 -12.91
N ARG A 138 6.43 -14.50 -13.51
CA ARG A 138 6.64 -14.71 -14.94
C ARG A 138 5.57 -13.96 -15.74
N GLU A 139 5.79 -13.81 -17.03
CA GLU A 139 4.78 -13.24 -17.94
C GLU A 139 3.46 -14.03 -17.87
N GLY A 140 2.35 -13.31 -18.00
CA GLY A 140 1.00 -13.85 -17.85
C GLY A 140 0.10 -12.85 -17.14
N ASP A 141 -0.99 -13.35 -16.57
CA ASP A 141 -2.11 -12.57 -16.05
C ASP A 141 -1.85 -12.13 -14.60
N VAL A 142 -0.99 -12.86 -13.88
CA VAL A 142 -0.63 -12.67 -12.48
C VAL A 142 0.64 -11.81 -12.37
N PHE A 143 0.45 -10.49 -12.39
CA PHE A 143 1.52 -9.50 -12.39
C PHE A 143 1.25 -8.29 -11.50
N HIS A 144 0.22 -8.34 -10.66
CA HIS A 144 -0.11 -7.28 -9.70
C HIS A 144 0.41 -7.64 -8.31
N PRO A 145 1.60 -7.17 -7.88
CA PRO A 145 1.98 -7.33 -6.50
C PRO A 145 1.09 -6.44 -5.63
N GLY A 146 0.79 -6.87 -4.41
CA GLY A 146 0.09 -6.06 -3.42
C GLY A 146 1.03 -5.45 -2.37
N GLY A 147 0.42 -5.06 -1.25
CA GLY A 147 1.10 -4.73 0.01
C GLY A 147 2.08 -5.81 0.48
N ILE A 148 3.19 -5.40 1.08
CA ILE A 148 4.32 -6.27 1.46
C ILE A 148 4.68 -6.07 2.93
N ASP A 149 4.91 -7.17 3.64
CA ASP A 149 5.33 -7.13 5.04
C ASP A 149 6.59 -7.97 5.27
N HIS A 150 7.29 -7.70 6.37
CA HIS A 150 8.43 -8.51 6.81
C HIS A 150 7.97 -9.50 7.89
N ASP A 151 8.02 -10.79 7.56
CA ASP A 151 7.76 -11.84 8.53
C ASP A 151 8.93 -11.97 9.50
N ALA A 152 8.76 -11.39 10.69
CA ALA A 152 9.78 -11.42 11.73
C ALA A 152 10.14 -12.83 12.23
N ALA A 153 9.25 -13.83 12.03
CA ALA A 153 9.52 -15.20 12.46
C ALA A 153 10.47 -15.93 11.49
N THR A 154 10.38 -15.64 10.19
CA THR A 154 11.18 -16.31 9.15
C THR A 154 12.30 -15.44 8.59
N GLY A 155 12.24 -14.12 8.81
CA GLY A 155 13.14 -13.14 8.19
C GLY A 155 12.88 -12.94 6.69
N GLN A 156 11.73 -13.39 6.18
CA GLN A 156 11.34 -13.27 4.79
C GLN A 156 10.41 -12.07 4.58
N LEU A 157 10.42 -11.50 3.38
CA LEU A 157 9.34 -10.60 2.96
C LEU A 157 8.18 -11.42 2.42
N VAL A 158 6.96 -10.97 2.63
CA VAL A 158 5.76 -11.62 2.12
C VAL A 158 4.88 -10.63 1.38
N THR A 159 4.46 -10.99 0.16
CA THR A 159 3.58 -10.16 -0.68
C THR A 159 2.66 -11.07 -1.48
N PRO A 160 1.40 -10.69 -1.74
CA PRO A 160 0.63 -11.33 -2.77
C PRO A 160 1.11 -10.87 -4.15
N ILE A 161 0.91 -11.73 -5.15
CA ILE A 161 0.93 -11.39 -6.57
C ILE A 161 -0.36 -11.90 -7.17
N ALA A 162 -1.17 -10.99 -7.69
CA ALA A 162 -2.51 -11.24 -8.15
C ALA A 162 -2.68 -10.96 -9.65
N ALA A 163 -3.77 -11.49 -10.21
CA ALA A 163 -4.22 -11.09 -11.53
C ALA A 163 -4.71 -9.65 -11.52
N TYR A 164 -4.41 -8.84 -12.54
CA TYR A 164 -4.73 -7.39 -12.55
C TYR A 164 -6.22 -7.09 -12.83
N TYR A 165 -7.13 -7.68 -12.06
CA TYR A 165 -8.56 -7.40 -12.07
C TYR A 165 -9.22 -7.92 -10.77
N PRO A 166 -10.37 -7.33 -10.35
CA PRO A 166 -11.11 -7.80 -9.18
C PRO A 166 -11.64 -9.24 -9.33
N GLY A 167 -11.64 -10.03 -8.25
CA GLY A 167 -12.11 -11.42 -8.26
C GLY A 167 -11.20 -12.39 -9.04
N GLY A 168 -9.97 -11.96 -9.35
CA GLY A 168 -8.96 -12.79 -10.03
C GLY A 168 -8.38 -13.90 -9.15
N THR A 169 -7.17 -14.36 -9.48
CA THR A 169 -6.44 -15.28 -8.59
C THR A 169 -5.16 -14.62 -8.09
N ALA A 170 -4.70 -15.04 -6.92
CA ALA A 170 -3.48 -14.57 -6.32
C ALA A 170 -2.59 -15.70 -5.82
N GLN A 171 -1.32 -15.37 -5.64
CA GLN A 171 -0.33 -16.21 -4.99
C GLN A 171 0.33 -15.42 -3.89
N LEU A 172 0.34 -15.94 -2.66
CA LEU A 172 1.20 -15.39 -1.62
C LEU A 172 2.61 -15.92 -1.86
N VAL A 173 3.60 -15.04 -1.92
CA VAL A 173 5.01 -15.43 -2.07
C VAL A 173 5.82 -14.95 -0.87
N ALA A 174 6.76 -15.79 -0.44
CA ALA A 174 7.86 -15.41 0.43
C ALA A 174 9.07 -15.03 -0.42
N ILE A 175 9.80 -14.00 -0.03
CA ILE A 175 10.99 -13.52 -0.73
C ILE A 175 12.14 -13.44 0.27
N THR A 176 13.27 -14.06 -0.07
CA THR A 176 14.47 -14.01 0.77
C THR A 176 15.20 -12.68 0.53
N PRO A 177 15.34 -11.78 1.53
CA PRO A 177 15.90 -10.44 1.30
C PRO A 177 17.32 -10.45 0.73
N ALA A 178 18.17 -11.38 1.18
CA ALA A 178 19.55 -11.50 0.73
C ALA A 178 19.68 -11.80 -0.77
N THR A 179 18.75 -12.56 -1.35
CA THR A 179 18.84 -13.04 -2.74
C THR A 179 17.72 -12.52 -3.65
N LEU A 180 16.67 -11.94 -3.07
CA LEU A 180 15.40 -11.56 -3.70
C LEU A 180 14.72 -12.70 -4.47
N LYS A 181 15.07 -13.95 -4.17
CA LYS A 181 14.40 -15.13 -4.74
C LYS A 181 13.05 -15.32 -4.06
N SER A 182 12.00 -15.49 -4.86
CA SER A 182 10.64 -15.75 -4.40
C SER A 182 10.30 -17.24 -4.39
N GLN A 183 9.52 -17.65 -3.40
CA GLN A 183 8.90 -18.97 -3.30
C GLN A 183 7.41 -18.80 -3.01
N ARG A 184 6.57 -19.53 -3.74
CA ARG A 184 5.13 -19.52 -3.49
C ARG A 184 4.80 -20.21 -2.17
N LEU A 185 4.03 -19.53 -1.33
CA LEU A 185 3.45 -20.04 -0.09
C LEU A 185 2.03 -20.56 -0.31
N HIS A 186 1.18 -19.76 -0.97
CA HIS A 186 -0.25 -20.02 -1.13
C HIS A 186 -0.76 -19.69 -2.52
N ARG A 187 -1.84 -20.34 -2.92
CA ARG A 187 -2.69 -19.89 -4.03
C ARG A 187 -4.06 -19.55 -3.46
N VAL A 188 -4.61 -18.42 -3.87
CA VAL A 188 -5.94 -17.95 -3.43
C VAL A 188 -6.78 -17.69 -4.67
N ALA A 189 -8.03 -18.15 -4.63
CA ALA A 189 -9.00 -17.96 -5.71
C ALA A 189 -9.72 -16.60 -5.60
N ASP A 190 -8.98 -15.57 -5.22
CA ASP A 190 -9.39 -14.17 -5.21
C ASP A 190 -8.15 -13.29 -5.48
N HIS A 191 -8.39 -12.04 -5.85
CA HIS A 191 -7.37 -11.01 -5.89
C HIS A 191 -6.98 -10.60 -4.47
N LEU A 192 -5.68 -10.60 -4.14
CA LEU A 192 -5.20 -10.11 -2.85
C LEU A 192 -4.46 -8.77 -3.01
N GLY A 193 -4.97 -7.72 -2.38
CA GLY A 193 -4.43 -6.36 -2.43
C GLY A 193 -3.28 -6.12 -1.46
N PHE A 194 -3.24 -6.80 -0.32
CA PHE A 194 -2.16 -6.69 0.67
C PHE A 194 -1.95 -7.98 1.46
N THR A 195 -0.84 -8.08 2.19
CA THR A 195 -0.64 -9.11 3.21
C THR A 195 0.15 -8.60 4.41
N VAL A 196 -0.07 -9.19 5.58
CA VAL A 196 0.66 -8.94 6.83
C VAL A 196 0.99 -10.25 7.51
N ALA A 197 2.23 -10.42 7.98
CA ALA A 197 2.66 -11.60 8.71
C ALA A 197 2.22 -11.52 10.18
N LEU A 198 1.28 -12.37 10.59
CA LEU A 198 0.76 -12.38 11.97
C LEU A 198 1.66 -13.17 12.93
N GLY A 199 2.67 -13.87 12.41
CA GLY A 199 3.53 -14.80 13.14
C GLY A 199 3.02 -16.24 13.09
N ALA A 200 3.89 -17.18 13.46
CA ALA A 200 3.61 -18.63 13.46
C ALA A 200 3.04 -19.15 12.12
N GLY A 201 3.54 -18.63 11.00
CA GLY A 201 3.10 -19.02 9.66
C GLY A 201 1.68 -18.58 9.30
N ARG A 202 1.07 -17.66 10.05
CA ARG A 202 -0.24 -17.07 9.73
C ARG A 202 -0.08 -15.72 9.07
N TYR A 203 -0.96 -15.42 8.12
CA TYR A 203 -0.97 -14.16 7.38
C TYR A 203 -2.38 -13.58 7.34
N LEU A 204 -2.51 -12.27 7.51
CA LEU A 204 -3.71 -11.54 7.15
C LEU A 204 -3.55 -11.06 5.70
N ALA A 205 -4.60 -11.14 4.90
CA ALA A 205 -4.65 -10.57 3.56
C ALA A 205 -6.03 -9.95 3.33
N GLY A 206 -6.15 -9.06 2.35
CA GLY A 206 -7.44 -8.49 1.94
C GLY A 206 -7.66 -8.61 0.45
N SER A 207 -8.92 -8.65 0.03
CA SER A 207 -9.32 -8.61 -1.37
C SER A 207 -8.90 -7.29 -2.05
N TRP A 208 -9.11 -7.15 -3.37
CA TRP A 208 -8.79 -5.92 -4.13
C TRP A 208 -9.24 -4.62 -3.42
N ASP A 209 -10.48 -4.60 -2.94
CA ASP A 209 -11.10 -3.46 -2.25
C ASP A 209 -11.17 -3.65 -0.74
N SER A 210 -10.55 -4.71 -0.22
CA SER A 210 -10.63 -5.15 1.16
C SER A 210 -12.07 -5.30 1.67
N THR A 211 -13.05 -5.66 0.84
CA THR A 211 -14.38 -6.04 1.35
C THR A 211 -14.34 -7.38 2.08
N SER A 212 -13.51 -8.31 1.59
CA SER A 212 -13.16 -9.57 2.24
C SER A 212 -11.73 -9.53 2.78
N LEU A 213 -11.55 -10.08 3.97
CA LEU A 213 -10.25 -10.32 4.61
C LEU A 213 -10.05 -11.82 4.77
N TYR A 214 -8.83 -12.29 4.56
CA TYR A 214 -8.46 -13.69 4.64
C TYR A 214 -7.41 -13.89 5.71
N VAL A 215 -7.59 -14.94 6.52
CA VAL A 215 -6.49 -15.47 7.33
C VAL A 215 -5.92 -16.68 6.60
N LEU A 216 -4.68 -16.61 6.19
CA LEU A 216 -3.95 -17.68 5.52
C LEU A 216 -3.04 -18.39 6.53
N GLY A 217 -2.78 -19.68 6.33
CA GLY A 217 -1.89 -20.47 7.19
C GLY A 217 -0.91 -21.27 6.34
N ALA A 218 0.40 -21.15 6.59
CA ALA A 218 1.44 -21.88 5.89
C ALA A 218 1.12 -23.39 5.81
N GLY A 219 1.22 -23.97 4.61
CA GLY A 219 0.92 -25.39 4.36
C GLY A 219 -0.56 -25.71 4.13
N HIS A 220 -1.49 -24.76 4.27
CA HIS A 220 -2.91 -24.97 3.94
C HIS A 220 -3.22 -24.57 2.50
N ALA A 221 -4.01 -25.38 1.78
CA ALA A 221 -4.37 -25.09 0.39
C ALA A 221 -5.45 -24.01 0.24
N GLN A 222 -6.22 -23.76 1.29
CA GLN A 222 -7.31 -22.78 1.34
C GLN A 222 -7.08 -21.80 2.50
N PRO A 223 -7.69 -20.60 2.47
CA PRO A 223 -7.72 -19.73 3.64
C PRO A 223 -8.20 -20.49 4.87
N LEU A 224 -7.58 -20.24 6.02
CA LEU A 224 -8.09 -20.72 7.31
C LEU A 224 -9.47 -20.13 7.58
N CYS A 225 -9.71 -18.90 7.11
CA CYS A 225 -11.01 -18.27 7.08
C CYS A 225 -11.06 -17.03 6.20
N GLU A 226 -12.29 -16.67 5.87
CA GLU A 226 -12.69 -15.41 5.25
C GLU A 226 -13.55 -14.62 6.24
N LEU A 227 -13.34 -13.32 6.31
CA LEU A 227 -13.97 -12.38 7.23
C LEU A 227 -14.47 -11.18 6.42
N ALA A 228 -15.66 -10.68 6.72
CA ALA A 228 -16.03 -9.34 6.25
C ALA A 228 -15.12 -8.30 6.89
N ASN A 229 -14.74 -7.26 6.15
CA ASN A 229 -13.96 -6.15 6.70
C ASN A 229 -14.79 -5.36 7.74
N PRO A 230 -14.44 -5.43 9.04
CA PRO A 230 -15.25 -4.82 10.09
C PRO A 230 -14.89 -3.34 10.31
N THR A 231 -14.02 -2.76 9.49
CA THR A 231 -13.57 -1.38 9.70
C THR A 231 -14.66 -0.36 9.38
N PRO A 232 -14.84 0.68 10.20
CA PRO A 232 -15.83 1.71 9.95
C PRO A 232 -15.63 2.38 8.58
N GLY A 233 -16.70 2.40 7.78
CA GLY A 233 -16.69 2.96 6.43
C GLY A 233 -16.09 2.07 5.34
N GLY A 234 -15.70 0.83 5.68
CA GLY A 234 -15.17 -0.15 4.73
C GLY A 234 -13.88 0.30 4.07
N THR A 235 -12.84 0.64 4.85
CA THR A 235 -11.56 1.10 4.29
C THR A 235 -11.03 0.09 3.28
N ALA A 236 -10.72 0.54 2.06
CA ALA A 236 -10.00 -0.25 1.07
C ALA A 236 -8.52 -0.24 1.44
N HIS A 237 -8.11 -1.19 2.29
CA HIS A 237 -6.71 -1.34 2.68
C HIS A 237 -5.88 -1.75 1.46
N GLN A 238 -4.73 -1.11 1.28
CA GLN A 238 -3.81 -1.36 0.16
C GLN A 238 -2.46 -1.87 0.65
N ASP A 239 -2.09 -1.55 1.88
CA ASP A 239 -0.83 -1.98 2.49
C ASP A 239 -0.97 -2.13 4.01
N GLY A 240 -0.03 -2.81 4.64
CA GLY A 240 -0.03 -2.98 6.08
C GLY A 240 1.25 -3.62 6.60
N GLN A 241 1.43 -3.56 7.92
CA GLN A 241 2.59 -4.16 8.58
C GLN A 241 2.20 -4.79 9.92
N ALA A 242 2.93 -5.82 10.30
CA ALA A 242 2.83 -6.39 11.62
C ALA A 242 3.40 -5.41 12.66
N LEU A 243 2.71 -5.30 13.81
CA LEU A 243 3.18 -4.53 14.96
C LEU A 243 3.75 -5.48 16.03
N VAL A 244 2.95 -6.44 16.44
CA VAL A 244 3.29 -7.52 17.36
C VAL A 244 2.53 -8.77 16.90
N PRO A 245 2.86 -9.98 17.38
CA PRO A 245 2.14 -11.18 16.96
C PRO A 245 0.62 -11.02 17.05
N GLY A 246 -0.07 -11.30 15.95
CA GLY A 246 -1.52 -11.16 15.82
C GLY A 246 -2.08 -9.73 15.73
N VAL A 247 -1.24 -8.68 15.75
CA VAL A 247 -1.69 -7.28 15.64
C VAL A 247 -1.03 -6.60 14.45
N ALA A 248 -1.84 -5.96 13.61
CA ALA A 248 -1.40 -5.26 12.42
C ALA A 248 -1.90 -3.81 12.41
N VAL A 249 -1.20 -2.94 11.68
CA VAL A 249 -1.73 -1.67 11.19
C VAL A 249 -1.92 -1.77 9.69
N LEU A 250 -3.10 -1.38 9.22
CA LEU A 250 -3.50 -1.40 7.82
C LEU A 250 -3.76 0.03 7.35
N GLY A 251 -3.19 0.40 6.21
CA GLY A 251 -3.36 1.70 5.57
C GLY A 251 -4.29 1.61 4.36
N GLY A 252 -5.17 2.59 4.19
CA GLY A 252 -6.03 2.66 3.02
C GLY A 252 -6.88 3.92 2.93
N TYR A 253 -7.89 3.84 2.07
CA TYR A 253 -8.79 4.95 1.74
C TYR A 253 -10.26 4.53 1.67
N SER A 254 -11.16 5.52 1.67
CA SER A 254 -12.59 5.28 1.44
C SER A 254 -12.83 4.74 0.02
N PRO A 255 -13.45 3.56 -0.16
CA PRO A 255 -13.69 2.99 -1.49
C PRO A 255 -14.71 3.79 -2.31
N THR A 256 -15.52 4.63 -1.65
CA THR A 256 -16.53 5.47 -2.31
C THR A 256 -15.90 6.61 -3.11
N TRP A 257 -16.51 6.94 -4.24
CA TRP A 257 -16.12 8.09 -5.07
C TRP A 257 -17.11 9.25 -4.88
N PRO A 258 -16.65 10.49 -4.64
CA PRO A 258 -15.25 10.89 -4.44
C PRO A 258 -14.69 10.32 -3.12
N ARG A 259 -13.38 10.00 -3.09
CA ARG A 259 -12.71 9.50 -1.89
C ARG A 259 -12.83 10.54 -0.78
N THR A 260 -13.50 10.19 0.31
CA THR A 260 -13.84 11.15 1.38
C THR A 260 -12.81 11.15 2.53
N PHE A 261 -12.12 10.03 2.73
CA PHE A 261 -11.11 9.89 3.78
C PHE A 261 -9.96 8.97 3.39
N SER A 262 -8.86 9.10 4.13
CA SER A 262 -7.85 8.07 4.28
C SER A 262 -7.61 7.77 5.75
N GLY A 263 -7.11 6.58 6.05
CA GLY A 263 -6.98 6.18 7.44
C GLY A 263 -6.17 4.93 7.69
N LEU A 264 -5.84 4.79 8.97
CA LEU A 264 -5.14 3.63 9.52
C LEU A 264 -6.11 2.85 10.40
N ASP A 265 -6.10 1.53 10.24
CA ASP A 265 -6.83 0.61 11.10
C ASP A 265 -5.86 -0.29 11.84
N ILE A 266 -5.93 -0.26 13.18
CA ILE A 266 -5.20 -1.18 14.03
C ILE A 266 -6.13 -2.35 14.30
N VAL A 267 -5.73 -3.53 13.86
CA VAL A 267 -6.54 -4.74 13.93
C VAL A 267 -5.82 -5.83 14.69
N ARG A 268 -6.58 -6.68 15.38
CA ARG A 268 -6.08 -7.88 16.05
C ARG A 268 -6.79 -9.11 15.51
N VAL A 269 -6.01 -10.05 15.01
CA VAL A 269 -6.47 -11.41 14.69
C VAL A 269 -6.16 -12.29 15.89
N ARG A 270 -7.19 -12.87 16.52
CA ARG A 270 -6.99 -13.71 17.71
C ARG A 270 -6.24 -15.00 17.34
N ALA A 271 -5.35 -15.43 18.23
CA ALA A 271 -4.59 -16.67 18.05
C ALA A 271 -5.55 -17.87 18.00
N GLY A 272 -5.38 -18.75 17.00
CA GLY A 272 -6.21 -19.96 16.87
C GLY A 272 -7.68 -19.71 16.51
N SER A 273 -8.11 -18.46 16.26
CA SER A 273 -9.47 -18.16 15.84
C SER A 273 -9.54 -17.32 14.57
N CYS A 274 -10.74 -17.25 14.01
CA CYS A 274 -11.13 -16.45 12.87
C CYS A 274 -11.93 -15.23 13.32
N THR A 275 -11.35 -14.49 14.26
CA THR A 275 -11.94 -13.27 14.80
C THR A 275 -10.96 -12.13 14.61
N LEU A 276 -11.44 -11.05 14.00
CA LEU A 276 -10.70 -9.81 13.83
C LEU A 276 -11.37 -8.71 14.66
N ASP A 277 -10.63 -8.19 15.64
CA ASP A 277 -11.05 -7.05 16.45
C ASP A 277 -10.42 -5.77 15.88
N VAL A 278 -11.23 -4.74 15.61
CA VAL A 278 -10.73 -3.39 15.31
C VAL A 278 -10.39 -2.70 16.64
N LEU A 279 -9.10 -2.55 16.92
CA LEU A 279 -8.63 -1.92 18.15
C LEU A 279 -8.72 -0.39 18.10
N ARG A 280 -8.48 0.18 16.92
CA ARG A 280 -8.53 1.63 16.69
C ARG A 280 -8.62 1.95 15.21
N SER A 281 -9.32 3.02 14.89
CA SER A 281 -9.35 3.63 13.57
C SER A 281 -8.92 5.09 13.66
N LEU A 282 -7.94 5.48 12.85
CA LEU A 282 -7.55 6.87 12.63
C LEU A 282 -8.06 7.27 11.25
N ARG A 283 -8.70 8.43 11.15
CA ARG A 283 -9.33 8.91 9.91
C ARG A 283 -9.03 10.38 9.72
N TRP A 284 -8.75 10.77 8.50
CA TRP A 284 -8.69 12.18 8.12
C TRP A 284 -9.30 12.37 6.75
N SER A 285 -9.91 13.54 6.57
CA SER A 285 -10.39 13.94 5.25
C SER A 285 -9.20 14.10 4.33
N ILE A 286 -9.38 13.73 3.07
CA ILE A 286 -8.41 14.00 2.02
C ILE A 286 -8.49 15.51 1.72
N SER A 287 -7.88 16.33 2.56
CA SER A 287 -7.69 17.75 2.27
C SER A 287 -6.52 17.93 1.31
N SER A 288 -6.59 18.93 0.43
CA SER A 288 -5.58 19.22 -0.59
C SER A 288 -4.16 19.38 -0.05
N SER A 289 -4.00 19.71 1.24
CA SER A 289 -2.71 19.91 1.91
C SER A 289 -1.95 18.63 2.30
N LEU A 290 -2.61 17.47 2.30
CA LEU A 290 -1.98 16.18 2.66
C LEU A 290 -1.67 15.32 1.44
N LEU A 291 -2.01 15.81 0.26
CA LEU A 291 -1.81 15.10 -0.97
C LEU A 291 -0.32 15.06 -1.34
N SER A 292 0.06 13.97 -1.98
CA SER A 292 1.30 13.86 -2.74
C SER A 292 1.36 14.90 -3.87
N ALA A 293 2.47 14.95 -4.62
CA ALA A 293 2.58 15.92 -5.71
C ALA A 293 1.50 15.71 -6.78
N GLN A 294 1.03 14.47 -6.95
CA GLN A 294 0.01 14.10 -7.91
C GLN A 294 -1.41 14.10 -7.33
N GLY A 295 -1.62 14.64 -6.13
CA GLY A 295 -2.97 14.71 -5.57
C GLY A 295 -3.43 13.42 -4.90
N ARG A 296 -2.52 12.49 -4.58
CA ARG A 296 -2.84 11.19 -3.96
C ARG A 296 -2.72 11.25 -2.45
N SER A 297 -3.60 10.56 -1.74
CA SER A 297 -3.43 10.44 -0.29
C SER A 297 -2.19 9.58 0.05
N PRO A 298 -1.47 9.90 1.14
CA PRO A 298 -0.28 9.14 1.55
C PRO A 298 -0.55 7.68 1.85
N LEU A 299 -1.81 7.28 2.04
CA LEU A 299 -2.21 5.90 2.36
C LEU A 299 -2.83 5.16 1.17
N GLU A 300 -2.84 5.77 -0.01
CA GLU A 300 -3.40 5.11 -1.19
C GLU A 300 -2.51 4.00 -1.70
N ASN A 301 -1.19 4.13 -1.53
CA ASN A 301 -0.21 3.17 -1.98
C ASN A 301 0.97 3.14 -1.01
N ALA A 302 1.68 2.00 -1.03
CA ALA A 302 2.93 1.67 -0.36
C ALA A 302 3.27 2.56 0.84
N THR A 303 2.99 2.08 2.04
CA THR A 303 3.20 2.83 3.29
C THR A 303 3.89 2.02 4.36
N PHE A 304 4.77 2.69 5.11
CA PHE A 304 5.40 2.10 6.27
C PHE A 304 5.47 3.09 7.43
N LEU A 305 5.25 2.61 8.65
CA LEU A 305 5.18 3.40 9.86
C LEU A 305 6.24 2.97 10.88
N TRP A 306 6.70 3.93 11.69
CA TRP A 306 7.52 3.66 12.87
C TRP A 306 7.30 4.70 13.96
N ALA A 307 7.60 4.29 15.19
CA ALA A 307 7.62 5.21 16.32
C ALA A 307 8.89 6.05 16.31
N GLY A 308 8.71 7.37 16.32
CA GLY A 308 9.76 8.35 16.53
C GLY A 308 10.07 8.63 18.00
N PRO A 309 10.99 9.57 18.27
CA PRO A 309 11.19 10.16 19.59
C PRO A 309 9.90 10.80 20.12
N ARG A 310 9.75 10.84 21.46
CA ARG A 310 8.64 11.51 22.16
C ARG A 310 7.23 11.08 21.75
N GLY A 311 7.08 9.87 21.21
CA GLY A 311 5.77 9.32 20.83
C GLY A 311 5.21 9.83 19.50
N ALA A 312 6.00 10.59 18.72
CA ALA A 312 5.63 10.88 17.34
C ALA A 312 5.55 9.58 16.52
N VAL A 313 4.67 9.54 15.52
CA VAL A 313 4.63 8.46 14.53
C VAL A 313 5.10 9.03 13.21
N TYR A 314 6.04 8.35 12.56
CA TYR A 314 6.45 8.68 11.21
C TYR A 314 5.78 7.71 10.24
N LEU A 315 5.44 8.23 9.07
CA LEU A 315 4.83 7.49 7.97
C LEU A 315 5.63 7.81 6.71
N LEU A 316 6.20 6.79 6.09
CA LEU A 316 6.81 6.86 4.77
C LEU A 316 5.80 6.35 3.76
N SER A 317 5.66 7.04 2.63
CA SER A 317 4.69 6.75 1.59
C SER A 317 5.33 6.83 0.22
N ALA A 318 4.90 5.98 -0.71
CA ALA A 318 5.11 6.14 -2.15
C ALA A 318 3.76 6.24 -2.88
N ALA A 319 2.94 7.22 -2.50
CA ALA A 319 1.58 7.39 -2.99
C ALA A 319 1.46 7.72 -4.49
N ASP A 320 2.47 8.37 -5.05
CA ASP A 320 2.46 8.88 -6.43
C ASP A 320 2.53 7.73 -7.45
N ASP A 321 1.39 7.46 -8.10
CA ASP A 321 1.26 6.53 -9.20
C ASP A 321 1.39 7.23 -10.55
N GLN A 322 2.09 6.62 -11.51
CA GLN A 322 2.21 7.22 -12.84
C GLN A 322 1.05 6.82 -13.78
N HIS A 323 -0.18 6.79 -13.28
CA HIS A 323 -1.34 6.47 -14.14
C HIS A 323 -1.60 7.55 -15.22
N SER A 324 -1.14 8.78 -14.99
CA SER A 324 -1.19 9.89 -15.95
C SER A 324 0.21 10.38 -16.31
N THR A 325 0.43 10.68 -17.58
CA THR A 325 1.72 10.86 -18.27
C THR A 325 2.53 12.11 -17.90
N ALA A 326 2.21 12.80 -16.80
CA ALA A 326 2.83 14.07 -16.43
C ALA A 326 4.01 13.88 -15.48
N ALA A 327 5.23 13.88 -16.03
CA ALA A 327 6.55 14.32 -15.50
C ALA A 327 6.98 14.09 -14.01
N GLY A 328 6.20 13.46 -13.14
CA GLY A 328 6.55 13.15 -11.76
C GLY A 328 7.10 11.73 -11.65
N GLY A 329 8.39 11.58 -11.42
CA GLY A 329 8.96 10.30 -10.97
C GLY A 329 8.28 9.81 -9.69
N ALA A 330 8.30 8.51 -9.42
CA ALA A 330 7.94 8.00 -8.09
C ALA A 330 8.78 8.71 -7.02
N ALA A 331 8.23 8.92 -5.84
CA ALA A 331 8.92 9.56 -4.73
C ALA A 331 8.58 8.88 -3.41
N LEU A 332 9.47 9.01 -2.44
CA LEU A 332 9.19 8.71 -1.04
C LEU A 332 8.85 10.01 -0.32
N ASP A 333 7.66 10.07 0.26
CA ASP A 333 7.20 11.16 1.10
C ASP A 333 7.19 10.72 2.56
N LEU A 334 7.86 11.49 3.41
CA LEU A 334 7.90 11.29 4.84
C LEU A 334 6.95 12.26 5.53
N TYR A 335 6.06 11.72 6.34
CA TYR A 335 5.11 12.45 7.16
C TYR A 335 5.36 12.18 8.64
N ARG A 336 4.98 13.14 9.48
CA ARG A 336 4.96 13.02 10.94
C ARG A 336 3.52 13.23 11.43
N LEU A 337 3.05 12.28 12.23
CA LEU A 337 1.74 12.24 12.86
C LEU A 337 1.88 12.54 14.35
N GLU A 338 1.08 13.49 14.84
CA GLU A 338 1.17 14.00 16.21
C GLU A 338 -0.22 14.22 16.84
N ALA A 339 -0.27 14.10 18.17
CA ALA A 339 -1.33 14.70 18.96
C ALA A 339 -1.10 16.22 18.98
N ARG A 340 -2.17 17.01 18.80
CA ARG A 340 -2.09 18.46 19.01
C ARG A 340 -2.02 18.80 20.50
#